data_AF-Q5ZX32-F1
#
_entry.id   AF-Q5ZX32-F1
#
_cell.length_a   1.000
_cell.length_b   1.000
_cell.length_c   1.000
_cell.angle_alpha   90.00
_cell.angle_beta   90.00
_cell.angle_gamma   90.00
#
_symmetry.space_group_name_H-M   'P 1'
#
loop_
_entity.id
_entity.type
_entity.pdbx_description
1 polymer ?
#
loop_
_entity_poly.entity_id
_entity_poly.type
_entity_poly.pdbx_seq_one_letter_code
_entity_poly.pdbx_strand_id
1 'polypeptide(L)'
;MPQRQSEIVVLKPTNLFLSFLASQLPEANLPSLKLLHTDNTAYVIPKHDSDDGTLNEIEKHFTTMFRHEICRWLGRSAHNEIETSFLDFLCCFKFELHSHIILMEPSLKEGHQMLNIKPRSALLEWMKCAVEDQEGLSDVMSRVNLAQIAENSTVIVKNFTTIKDVKPFIKQYFKPIFETTMSRISGQSVQWPQVNSFQSFSRYFAVEIHTQLIHLHY
;
A
#
# COMPACT_ATOMS: atom_id res chain seq x y z
N MET A 1 11.41 2.51 -25.85
CA MET A 1 11.79 2.92 -24.47
C MET A 1 11.47 1.75 -23.56
N PRO A 2 12.41 1.26 -22.73
CA PRO A 2 12.07 0.21 -21.77
C PRO A 2 10.98 0.76 -20.84
N GLN A 3 9.88 0.03 -20.68
CA GLN A 3 8.87 0.34 -19.67
C GLN A 3 9.59 0.34 -18.32
N ARG A 4 9.89 1.52 -17.78
CA ARG A 4 10.41 1.63 -16.42
C ARG A 4 9.37 1.01 -15.51
N GLN A 5 9.73 -0.07 -14.83
CA GLN A 5 8.87 -0.68 -13.82
C GLN A 5 8.55 0.40 -12.79
N SER A 6 7.31 0.41 -12.30
CA SER A 6 6.85 1.36 -11.28
C SER A 6 6.66 0.64 -9.95
N GLU A 7 6.76 1.41 -8.88
CA GLU A 7 6.44 0.99 -7.53
C GLU A 7 5.44 1.99 -6.95
N ILE A 8 4.58 1.51 -6.05
CA ILE A 8 3.61 2.35 -5.35
C ILE A 8 3.98 2.41 -3.88
N VAL A 9 4.12 3.63 -3.36
CA VAL A 9 4.36 3.92 -1.95
C VAL A 9 3.07 4.42 -1.31
N VAL A 10 2.55 3.68 -0.34
CA VAL A 10 1.42 4.15 0.48
C VAL A 10 1.98 4.80 1.75
N LEU A 11 1.60 6.07 1.98
CA LEU A 11 1.95 6.78 3.21
C LEU A 11 0.87 6.57 4.26
N LYS A 12 1.25 5.98 5.39
CA LYS A 12 0.36 5.80 6.54
C LYS A 12 0.77 6.75 7.67
N PRO A 13 -0.04 7.78 7.96
CA PRO A 13 0.25 8.73 9.04
C PRO A 13 0.45 8.01 10.37
N THR A 14 1.41 8.45 11.19
CA THR A 14 1.63 7.92 12.53
C THR A 14 1.13 8.90 13.60
N ASN A 15 1.20 8.52 14.87
CA ASN A 15 0.97 9.47 15.97
C ASN A 15 1.98 10.63 15.97
N LEU A 16 3.17 10.42 15.41
CA LEU A 16 4.18 11.48 15.29
C LEU A 16 3.75 12.52 14.27
N PHE A 17 3.02 12.15 13.21
CA PHE A 17 2.46 13.14 12.28
C PHE A 17 1.48 14.08 12.99
N LEU A 18 0.59 13.54 13.83
CA LEU A 18 -0.32 14.38 14.61
C LEU A 18 0.42 15.27 15.62
N SER A 19 1.44 14.72 16.28
CA SER A 19 2.26 15.46 17.24
C SER A 19 3.04 16.58 16.54
N PHE A 20 3.57 16.30 15.35
CA PHE A 20 4.23 17.25 14.49
C PHE A 20 3.26 18.38 14.10
N LEU A 21 2.08 18.06 13.58
CA LEU A 21 1.06 19.05 13.23
C LEU A 21 0.65 19.90 14.43
N ALA A 22 0.46 19.29 15.62
CA ALA A 22 0.10 20.02 16.84
C ALA A 22 1.19 20.99 17.30
N SER A 23 2.47 20.64 17.09
CA SER A 23 3.59 21.52 17.43
C SER A 23 3.72 22.72 16.50
N GLN A 24 3.41 22.54 15.21
CA GLN A 24 3.52 23.57 14.18
C GLN A 24 2.26 24.43 14.07
N LEU A 25 1.09 23.87 14.40
CA LEU A 25 -0.22 24.51 14.29
C LEU A 25 -1.04 24.33 15.58
N PRO A 26 -0.69 25.03 16.68
CA PRO A 26 -1.34 24.84 17.99
C PRO A 26 -2.83 25.14 18.01
N GLU A 27 -3.31 26.00 17.09
CA GLU A 27 -4.71 26.44 17.00
C GLU A 27 -5.54 25.66 15.96
N ALA A 28 -4.93 24.72 15.24
CA ALA A 28 -5.63 23.97 14.20
C ALA A 28 -6.53 22.86 14.79
N ASN A 29 -7.73 22.72 14.22
CA ASN A 29 -8.59 21.56 14.48
C ASN A 29 -8.02 20.33 13.77
N LEU A 30 -7.17 19.57 14.48
CA LEU A 30 -6.51 18.39 13.92
C LEU A 30 -7.46 17.18 13.82
N PRO A 31 -7.38 16.39 12.74
CA PRO A 31 -8.15 15.15 12.62
C PRO A 31 -7.65 14.06 13.58
N SER A 32 -8.54 13.12 13.92
CA SER A 32 -8.12 11.92 14.66
C SER A 32 -7.30 10.98 13.77
N LEU A 33 -6.40 10.19 14.37
CA LEU A 33 -5.61 9.18 13.63
C LEU A 33 -6.49 8.18 12.87
N LYS A 34 -7.63 7.79 13.47
CA LYS A 34 -8.58 6.88 12.84
C LYS A 34 -9.15 7.47 11.53
N LEU A 35 -9.40 8.78 11.51
CA LEU A 35 -9.85 9.47 10.31
C LEU A 35 -8.73 9.50 9.26
N LEU A 36 -7.50 9.81 9.68
CA LEU A 36 -6.31 9.80 8.81
C LEU A 36 -6.10 8.43 8.15
N HIS A 37 -6.34 7.33 8.86
CA HIS A 37 -6.20 5.97 8.35
C HIS A 37 -7.37 5.47 7.50
N THR A 38 -8.47 6.23 7.40
CA THR A 38 -9.65 5.80 6.63
C THR A 38 -9.33 5.69 5.14
N ASP A 39 -8.45 6.56 4.64
CA ASP A 39 -8.01 6.56 3.25
C ASP A 39 -6.58 7.11 3.18
N ASN A 40 -5.60 6.25 2.91
CA ASN A 40 -4.19 6.64 2.85
C ASN A 40 -3.80 6.99 1.42
N THR A 41 -2.94 8.00 1.25
CA THR A 41 -2.47 8.40 -0.09
C THR A 41 -1.41 7.42 -0.59
N ALA A 42 -1.55 7.03 -1.85
CA ALA A 42 -0.60 6.23 -2.59
C ALA A 42 0.13 7.09 -3.64
N TYR A 43 1.44 6.89 -3.78
CA TYR A 43 2.28 7.63 -4.71
C TYR A 43 2.99 6.66 -5.65
N VAL A 44 2.93 6.93 -6.95
CA VAL A 44 3.65 6.17 -7.97
C VAL A 44 5.06 6.75 -8.14
N ILE A 45 6.06 5.90 -7.96
CA ILE A 45 7.48 6.21 -8.18
C ILE A 45 8.11 5.21 -9.16
N PRO A 46 9.23 5.55 -9.80
CA PRO A 46 10.06 4.59 -10.50
C PRO A 46 10.51 3.48 -9.55
N LYS A 47 10.45 2.23 -10.01
CA LYS A 47 11.02 1.12 -9.26
C LYS A 47 12.55 1.16 -9.36
N HIS A 48 13.20 1.00 -8.22
CA HIS A 48 14.65 0.87 -8.11
C HIS A 48 15.03 -0.56 -7.69
N ASP A 49 16.27 -0.96 -7.99
CA ASP A 49 16.78 -2.29 -7.66
C ASP A 49 17.32 -2.39 -6.22
N SER A 50 17.46 -1.24 -5.52
CA SER A 50 17.94 -1.17 -4.14
C SER A 50 17.08 -0.25 -3.29
N ASP A 51 17.00 -0.56 -2.00
CA ASP A 51 16.29 0.24 -1.00
C ASP A 51 16.85 1.68 -0.94
N ASP A 52 18.17 1.84 -1.05
CA ASP A 52 18.81 3.16 -1.13
C ASP A 52 18.34 3.95 -2.36
N GLY A 53 18.15 3.27 -3.50
CA GLY A 53 17.61 3.88 -4.71
C GLY A 53 16.19 4.38 -4.50
N THR A 54 15.33 3.55 -3.89
CA THR A 54 13.95 3.91 -3.55
C THR A 54 13.91 5.06 -2.52
N LEU A 55 14.76 5.02 -1.49
CA LEU A 55 14.81 6.06 -0.46
C LEU A 55 15.27 7.40 -1.04
N ASN A 56 16.29 7.40 -1.88
CA ASN A 56 16.76 8.59 -2.60
C ASN A 56 15.66 9.18 -3.49
N GLU A 57 14.82 8.33 -4.10
CA GLU A 57 13.70 8.81 -4.91
C GLU A 57 12.60 9.45 -4.04
N ILE A 58 12.27 8.84 -2.90
CA ILE A 58 11.35 9.42 -1.92
C ILE A 58 11.90 10.76 -1.40
N GLU A 59 13.19 10.86 -1.10
CA GLU A 59 13.83 12.09 -0.63
C GLU A 59 13.74 13.24 -1.66
N LYS A 60 13.82 12.95 -2.96
CA LYS A 60 13.61 14.01 -3.98
C LYS A 60 12.21 14.61 -3.94
N HIS A 61 11.22 13.85 -3.47
CA HIS A 61 9.80 14.21 -3.53
C HIS A 61 9.14 14.44 -2.17
N PHE A 62 9.87 14.26 -1.05
CA PHE A 62 9.27 14.25 0.28
C PHE A 62 8.53 15.53 0.60
N THR A 63 9.05 16.70 0.19
CA THR A 63 8.41 18.01 0.44
C THR A 63 7.05 18.10 -0.24
N THR A 64 6.95 17.65 -1.49
CA THR A 64 5.69 17.59 -2.25
C THR A 64 4.70 16.62 -1.61
N MET A 65 5.16 15.42 -1.23
CA MET A 65 4.32 14.42 -0.59
C MET A 65 3.80 14.90 0.77
N PHE A 66 4.68 15.43 1.62
CA PHE A 66 4.32 15.93 2.95
C PHE A 66 3.33 17.09 2.87
N ARG A 67 3.60 18.04 1.98
CA ARG A 67 2.70 19.17 1.73
C ARG A 67 1.34 18.71 1.22
N HIS A 68 1.30 17.71 0.34
CA HIS A 68 0.03 17.12 -0.09
C HIS A 68 -0.76 16.58 1.11
N GLU A 69 -0.11 15.79 1.97
CA GLU A 69 -0.77 15.22 3.14
C GLU A 69 -1.28 16.29 4.11
N ILE A 70 -0.50 17.32 4.41
CA ILE A 70 -0.96 18.46 5.22
C ILE A 70 -2.18 19.13 4.58
N CYS A 71 -2.08 19.50 3.31
CA CYS A 71 -3.13 20.21 2.59
C CYS A 71 -4.43 19.40 2.50
N ARG A 72 -4.31 18.08 2.37
CA ARG A 72 -5.45 17.17 2.29
C ARG A 72 -6.30 17.22 3.56
N TRP A 73 -5.67 17.35 4.72
CA TRP A 73 -6.35 17.30 6.01
C TRP A 73 -6.67 18.67 6.60
N LEU A 74 -5.82 19.66 6.38
CA LEU A 74 -5.93 20.99 6.99
C LEU A 74 -6.31 22.10 5.99
N GLY A 75 -6.42 21.75 4.70
CA GLY A 75 -6.74 22.69 3.64
C GLY A 75 -5.53 23.38 3.03
N ARG A 76 -5.73 24.05 1.88
CA ARG A 76 -4.66 24.58 1.02
C ARG A 76 -3.82 25.68 1.66
N SER A 77 -4.31 26.36 2.69
CA SER A 77 -3.58 27.45 3.36
C SER A 77 -2.62 26.97 4.47
N ALA A 78 -2.72 25.71 4.91
CA ALA A 78 -1.99 25.20 6.06
C ALA A 78 -0.49 24.96 5.82
N HIS A 79 -0.01 25.04 4.58
CA HIS A 79 1.36 24.66 4.22
C HIS A 79 2.39 25.78 4.34
N ASN A 80 1.98 27.05 4.47
CA ASN A 80 2.90 28.19 4.37
C ASN A 80 3.79 28.37 5.61
N GLU A 81 3.51 27.65 6.69
CA GLU A 81 4.10 27.88 8.01
C GLU A 81 4.88 26.68 8.56
N ILE A 82 4.96 25.57 7.82
CA ILE A 82 5.52 24.31 8.32
C ILE A 82 6.92 24.09 7.76
N GLU A 83 7.93 24.15 8.62
CA GLU A 83 9.30 23.71 8.31
C GLU A 83 9.39 22.18 8.46
N THR A 84 9.96 21.50 7.46
CA THR A 84 10.00 20.03 7.42
C THR A 84 11.34 19.51 6.95
N SER A 85 11.99 18.66 7.74
CA SER A 85 13.14 17.88 7.28
C SER A 85 12.70 16.54 6.70
N PHE A 86 13.59 15.89 5.94
CA PHE A 86 13.34 14.53 5.48
C PHE A 86 13.24 13.54 6.65
N LEU A 87 13.93 13.79 7.76
CA LEU A 87 13.82 12.95 8.96
C LEU A 87 12.43 13.05 9.60
N ASP A 88 11.87 14.27 9.67
CA ASP A 88 10.50 14.47 10.16
C ASP A 88 9.51 13.71 9.29
N PHE A 89 9.70 13.76 7.96
CA PHE A 89 8.91 13.01 6.99
C PHE A 89 8.94 11.50 7.28
N LEU A 90 10.14 10.93 7.46
CA LEU A 90 10.30 9.51 7.76
C LEU A 90 9.69 9.10 9.11
N CYS A 91 9.72 9.98 10.11
CA CYS A 91 9.09 9.72 11.42
C CYS A 91 7.56 9.84 11.38
N CYS A 92 7.04 10.77 10.57
CA CYS A 92 5.60 11.03 10.46
C CYS A 92 4.84 9.92 9.74
N PHE A 93 5.50 9.16 8.86
CA PHE A 93 4.83 8.19 8.01
C PHE A 93 5.45 6.80 8.11
N LYS A 94 4.59 5.78 8.17
CA LYS A 94 4.96 4.42 7.80
C LYS A 94 4.78 4.27 6.29
N PHE A 95 5.80 3.75 5.63
CA PHE A 95 5.79 3.44 4.20
C PHE A 95 5.36 1.99 3.98
N GLU A 96 4.45 1.77 3.04
CA GLU A 96 4.19 0.44 2.48
C GLU A 96 4.52 0.48 0.98
N LEU A 97 5.47 -0.35 0.55
CA LEU A 97 5.97 -0.40 -0.82
C LEU A 97 5.34 -1.56 -1.56
N HIS A 98 4.77 -1.28 -2.73
CA HIS A 98 4.07 -2.25 -3.56
C HIS A 98 4.63 -2.25 -4.98
N SER A 99 5.37 -3.30 -5.33
CA SER A 99 5.93 -3.48 -6.67
C SER A 99 5.12 -4.42 -7.56
N HIS A 100 4.15 -5.15 -6.99
CA HIS A 100 3.26 -6.02 -7.75
C HIS A 100 1.96 -5.30 -8.11
N ILE A 101 1.94 -4.69 -9.30
CA ILE A 101 0.84 -3.85 -9.77
C ILE A 101 0.05 -4.55 -10.87
N ILE A 102 -1.25 -4.76 -10.63
CA ILE A 102 -2.22 -5.18 -11.63
C ILE A 102 -2.90 -3.91 -12.18
N LEU A 103 -2.66 -3.60 -13.45
CA LEU A 103 -3.22 -2.43 -14.09
C LEU A 103 -4.53 -2.80 -14.81
N MET A 104 -5.63 -2.13 -14.43
CA MET A 104 -6.96 -2.29 -15.06
C MET A 104 -7.39 -1.04 -15.84
N GLU A 105 -6.54 -0.01 -15.88
CA GLU A 105 -6.69 1.21 -16.68
C GLU A 105 -5.71 1.16 -17.88
N PRO A 106 -5.89 1.97 -18.93
CA PRO A 106 -5.03 1.92 -20.12
C PRO A 106 -3.55 2.21 -19.83
N SER A 107 -3.28 3.05 -18.83
CA SER A 107 -1.93 3.36 -18.36
C SER A 107 -1.95 3.66 -16.86
N LEU A 108 -0.79 3.53 -16.20
CA LEU A 108 -0.68 3.92 -14.78
C LEU A 108 -1.08 5.38 -14.57
N LYS A 109 -0.71 6.28 -15.49
CA LYS A 109 -0.97 7.72 -15.41
C LYS A 109 -2.46 8.06 -15.35
N GLU A 110 -3.30 7.22 -15.95
CA GLU A 110 -4.75 7.39 -15.93
C GLU A 110 -5.38 6.87 -14.63
N GLY A 111 -4.64 6.04 -13.88
CA GLY A 111 -5.05 5.56 -12.56
C GLY A 111 -4.96 6.66 -11.51
N HIS A 112 -6.09 6.95 -10.87
CA HIS A 112 -6.18 7.88 -9.74
C HIS A 112 -6.69 7.20 -8.46
N GLN A 113 -7.01 5.90 -8.52
CA GLN A 113 -7.40 5.06 -7.39
C GLN A 113 -6.71 3.70 -7.46
N MET A 114 -6.59 3.05 -6.30
CA MET A 114 -6.12 1.67 -6.23
C MET A 114 -6.77 0.88 -5.11
N LEU A 115 -6.76 -0.44 -5.28
CA LEU A 115 -7.12 -1.40 -4.25
C LEU A 115 -5.86 -2.15 -3.83
N ASN A 116 -5.64 -2.26 -2.52
CA ASN A 116 -4.55 -3.04 -1.97
C ASN A 116 -5.09 -4.36 -1.41
N ILE A 117 -4.63 -5.48 -1.99
CA ILE A 117 -5.07 -6.84 -1.66
C ILE A 117 -4.12 -7.40 -0.60
N LYS A 118 -4.47 -7.18 0.66
CA LYS A 118 -3.62 -7.53 1.80
C LYS A 118 -3.85 -8.93 2.33
N PRO A 119 -2.80 -9.74 2.47
CA PRO A 119 -2.86 -10.98 3.25
C PRO A 119 -3.39 -10.73 4.66
N ARG A 120 -4.36 -11.54 5.10
CA ARG A 120 -4.80 -11.62 6.49
C ARG A 120 -3.95 -12.65 7.24
N SER A 121 -3.99 -12.59 8.58
CA SER A 121 -3.32 -13.56 9.45
C SER A 121 -3.65 -15.01 9.10
N ALA A 122 -4.91 -15.30 8.73
CA ALA A 122 -5.31 -16.64 8.31
C ALA A 122 -4.55 -17.18 7.08
N LEU A 123 -4.14 -16.30 6.15
CA LEU A 123 -3.29 -16.69 5.02
C LEU A 123 -1.85 -16.90 5.48
N LEU A 124 -1.33 -15.99 6.30
CA LEU A 124 0.03 -16.07 6.83
C LEU A 124 0.22 -17.32 7.70
N GLU A 125 -0.77 -17.67 8.51
CA GLU A 125 -0.81 -18.91 9.31
C GLU A 125 -0.86 -20.15 8.41
N TRP A 126 -1.72 -20.14 7.38
CA TRP A 126 -1.75 -21.22 6.41
C TRP A 126 -0.39 -21.41 5.74
N MET A 127 0.27 -20.32 5.35
CA MET A 127 1.61 -20.37 4.76
C MET A 127 2.65 -20.94 5.71
N LYS A 128 2.59 -20.60 7.01
CA LYS A 128 3.49 -21.18 8.01
C LYS A 128 3.33 -22.69 8.08
N CYS A 129 2.10 -23.18 8.21
CA CYS A 129 1.82 -24.62 8.27
C CYS A 129 2.28 -25.33 6.98
N ALA A 130 2.01 -24.74 5.81
CA ALA A 130 2.43 -25.33 4.53
C ALA A 130 3.96 -25.41 4.36
N VAL A 131 4.72 -24.53 5.03
CA VAL A 131 6.20 -24.53 5.03
C VAL A 131 6.76 -25.43 6.13
N GLU A 132 6.12 -25.52 7.30
CA GLU A 132 6.52 -26.41 8.40
C GLU A 132 6.41 -27.89 8.03
N ASP A 133 5.45 -28.25 7.16
CA ASP A 133 5.33 -29.59 6.59
C ASP A 133 6.47 -29.95 5.60
N GLN A 134 7.36 -29.00 5.25
CA GLN A 134 8.58 -29.24 4.46
C GLN A 134 9.81 -29.10 5.37
N GLU A 135 10.28 -30.24 5.89
CA GLU A 135 11.32 -30.39 6.92
C GLU A 135 12.52 -29.40 6.86
N GLY A 136 12.80 -28.73 7.99
CA GLY A 136 14.15 -28.80 8.57
C GLY A 136 14.98 -27.52 8.82
N LEU A 137 14.70 -26.34 8.24
CA LEU A 137 15.66 -25.21 8.30
C LEU A 137 15.06 -23.78 8.36
N SER A 138 13.75 -23.60 8.55
CA SER A 138 13.08 -22.39 8.02
C SER A 138 12.67 -21.30 9.03
N ASP A 139 12.75 -21.47 10.34
CA ASP A 139 11.95 -20.67 11.29
C ASP A 139 12.27 -19.15 11.35
N VAL A 140 13.49 -18.72 10.97
CA VAL A 140 13.83 -17.28 10.89
C VAL A 140 13.66 -16.72 9.48
N MET A 141 14.10 -17.44 8.44
CA MET A 141 13.96 -17.00 7.04
C MET A 141 12.51 -17.01 6.56
N SER A 142 11.67 -17.93 7.06
CA SER A 142 10.24 -17.98 6.73
C SER A 142 9.48 -16.77 7.29
N ARG A 143 9.80 -16.32 8.51
CA ARG A 143 9.18 -15.16 9.15
C ARG A 143 9.52 -13.85 8.44
N VAL A 144 10.77 -13.70 8.00
CA VAL A 144 11.21 -12.53 7.21
C VAL A 144 10.49 -12.49 5.86
N ASN A 145 10.35 -13.63 5.17
CA ASN A 145 9.62 -13.72 3.91
C ASN A 145 8.12 -13.39 4.08
N LEU A 146 7.48 -13.88 5.16
CA LEU A 146 6.07 -13.59 5.45
C LEU A 146 5.81 -12.10 5.77
N ALA A 147 6.73 -11.45 6.48
CA ALA A 147 6.64 -10.01 6.75
C ALA A 147 6.74 -9.21 5.44
N GLN A 148 7.71 -9.56 4.58
CA GLN A 148 7.87 -8.94 3.26
C GLN A 148 6.66 -9.16 2.34
N ILE A 149 6.00 -10.31 2.41
CA ILE A 149 4.77 -10.60 1.64
C ILE A 149 3.59 -9.76 2.16
N ALA A 150 3.50 -9.55 3.47
CA ALA A 150 2.46 -8.70 4.06
C ALA A 150 2.70 -7.21 3.74
N GLU A 151 3.96 -6.78 3.67
CA GLU A 151 4.34 -5.39 3.39
C GLU A 151 4.27 -5.04 1.92
N ASN A 152 4.76 -5.91 1.04
CA ASN A 152 4.64 -5.77 -0.40
C ASN A 152 3.46 -6.62 -0.89
N SER A 153 2.23 -6.16 -0.70
CA SER A 153 1.01 -6.81 -1.20
C SER A 153 0.72 -6.49 -2.67
N THR A 154 -0.20 -7.24 -3.28
CA THR A 154 -0.67 -6.97 -4.65
C THR A 154 -1.58 -5.75 -4.67
N VAL A 155 -1.34 -4.83 -5.60
CA VAL A 155 -2.17 -3.63 -5.78
C VAL A 155 -2.84 -3.65 -7.14
N ILE A 156 -4.10 -3.23 -7.19
CA ILE A 156 -4.89 -3.14 -8.41
C ILE A 156 -5.17 -1.67 -8.68
N VAL A 157 -4.65 -1.13 -9.78
CA VAL A 157 -4.94 0.24 -10.21
C VAL A 157 -6.20 0.20 -11.06
N LYS A 158 -7.27 0.76 -10.51
CA LYS A 158 -8.59 0.83 -11.14
C LYS A 158 -9.36 2.04 -10.64
N ASN A 159 -9.93 2.79 -11.57
CA ASN A 159 -10.80 3.90 -11.28
C ASN A 159 -12.24 3.42 -11.07
N PHE A 160 -12.85 3.85 -9.98
CA PHE A 160 -14.23 3.60 -9.62
C PHE A 160 -14.98 4.94 -9.56
N THR A 161 -16.13 4.98 -10.25
CA THR A 161 -17.03 6.14 -10.18
C THR A 161 -17.56 6.33 -8.77
N THR A 162 -17.89 5.22 -8.08
CA THR A 162 -18.33 5.25 -6.68
C THR A 162 -17.69 4.13 -5.86
N ILE A 163 -17.48 4.39 -4.56
CA ILE A 163 -16.92 3.37 -3.64
C ILE A 163 -17.81 2.12 -3.53
N LYS A 164 -19.11 2.25 -3.86
CA LYS A 164 -20.07 1.14 -3.85
C LYS A 164 -19.75 0.09 -4.92
N ASP A 165 -19.05 0.48 -5.99
CA ASP A 165 -18.72 -0.38 -7.11
C ASP A 165 -17.52 -1.30 -6.82
N VAL A 166 -16.74 -1.00 -5.79
CA VAL A 166 -15.57 -1.81 -5.39
C VAL A 166 -15.97 -3.23 -4.99
N LYS A 167 -17.01 -3.38 -4.16
CA LYS A 167 -17.43 -4.70 -3.67
C LYS A 167 -17.99 -5.60 -4.79
N PRO A 168 -18.89 -5.14 -5.68
CA PRO A 168 -19.26 -5.87 -6.90
C PRO A 168 -18.05 -6.27 -7.74
N PHE A 169 -17.11 -5.36 -7.97
CA PHE A 169 -15.89 -5.64 -8.72
C PHE A 169 -15.09 -6.79 -8.09
N ILE A 170 -14.77 -6.72 -6.80
CA ILE A 170 -14.02 -7.82 -6.15
C ILE A 170 -14.83 -9.13 -6.18
N LYS A 171 -16.15 -9.09 -6.00
CA LYS A 171 -17.00 -10.29 -6.12
C LYS A 171 -16.96 -10.93 -7.51
N GLN A 172 -16.78 -10.13 -8.55
CA GLN A 172 -16.64 -10.64 -9.92
C GLN A 172 -15.24 -11.22 -10.17
N TYR A 173 -14.21 -10.58 -9.63
CA TYR A 173 -12.81 -10.89 -9.94
C TYR A 173 -12.03 -11.60 -8.82
N PHE A 174 -12.66 -12.06 -7.74
CA PHE A 174 -11.93 -12.63 -6.59
C PHE A 174 -11.05 -13.83 -6.96
N LYS A 175 -11.47 -14.67 -7.92
CA LYS A 175 -10.68 -15.82 -8.39
C LYS A 175 -9.39 -15.37 -9.11
N PRO A 176 -9.46 -14.58 -10.19
CA PRO A 176 -8.23 -14.14 -10.86
C PRO A 176 -7.35 -13.27 -9.94
N ILE A 177 -7.93 -12.46 -9.05
CA ILE A 177 -7.16 -11.70 -8.05
C ILE A 177 -6.41 -12.64 -7.09
N PHE A 178 -7.09 -13.68 -6.60
CA PHE A 178 -6.49 -14.70 -5.74
C PHE A 178 -5.35 -15.42 -6.44
N GLU A 179 -5.59 -15.96 -7.64
CA GLU A 179 -4.60 -16.72 -8.40
C GLU A 179 -3.37 -15.88 -8.75
N THR A 180 -3.58 -14.63 -9.17
CA THR A 180 -2.49 -13.69 -9.49
C THR A 180 -1.70 -13.30 -8.24
N THR A 181 -2.36 -13.17 -7.08
CA THR A 181 -1.67 -12.85 -5.83
C THR A 181 -0.90 -14.05 -5.30
N MET A 182 -1.50 -15.25 -5.36
CA MET A 182 -0.89 -16.48 -4.87
C MET A 182 0.26 -16.97 -5.74
N SER A 183 0.21 -16.77 -7.07
CA SER A 183 1.30 -17.15 -7.97
C SER A 183 2.61 -16.44 -7.66
N ARG A 184 2.53 -15.21 -7.15
CA ARG A 184 3.69 -14.46 -6.63
C ARG A 184 4.20 -15.04 -5.31
N ILE A 185 3.29 -15.48 -4.45
CA ILE A 185 3.60 -15.92 -3.08
C ILE A 185 4.14 -17.35 -3.05
N SER A 186 3.58 -18.25 -3.86
CA SER A 186 3.96 -19.66 -3.92
C SER A 186 3.76 -20.21 -5.33
N GLY A 187 4.80 -20.82 -5.90
CA GLY A 187 4.73 -21.45 -7.22
C GLY A 187 3.97 -22.79 -7.27
N GLN A 188 3.59 -23.36 -6.12
CA GLN A 188 2.94 -24.67 -6.04
C GLN A 188 1.41 -24.53 -5.93
N SER A 189 0.75 -24.31 -7.06
CA SER A 189 -0.69 -24.04 -7.12
C SER A 189 -1.59 -25.14 -6.54
N VAL A 190 -1.10 -26.39 -6.54
CA VAL A 190 -1.80 -27.56 -5.98
C VAL A 190 -1.99 -27.44 -4.47
N GLN A 191 -1.11 -26.72 -3.78
CA GLN A 191 -1.15 -26.58 -2.33
C GLN A 191 -1.98 -25.37 -1.88
N TRP A 192 -2.31 -24.44 -2.78
CA TRP A 192 -3.01 -23.21 -2.41
C TRP A 192 -4.35 -23.48 -1.69
N PRO A 193 -4.77 -22.59 -0.78
CA PRO A 193 -6.05 -22.73 -0.13
C PRO A 193 -7.18 -22.66 -1.18
N GLN A 194 -8.21 -23.48 -0.98
CA GLN A 194 -9.35 -23.53 -1.89
C GLN A 194 -10.23 -22.27 -1.76
N VAL A 195 -10.14 -21.38 -2.75
CA VAL A 195 -10.94 -20.14 -2.82
C VAL A 195 -12.00 -20.25 -3.92
N ASN A 196 -13.14 -20.85 -3.57
CA ASN A 196 -14.28 -21.04 -4.47
C ASN A 196 -15.39 -19.98 -4.33
N SER A 197 -15.31 -19.08 -3.33
CA SER A 197 -16.31 -18.06 -3.05
C SER A 197 -15.67 -16.75 -2.60
N PHE A 198 -16.43 -15.65 -2.70
CA PHE A 198 -16.00 -14.36 -2.15
C PHE A 198 -15.80 -14.40 -0.63
N GLN A 199 -16.52 -15.27 0.08
CA GLN A 199 -16.35 -15.44 1.52
C GLN A 199 -15.00 -16.10 1.86
N SER A 200 -14.61 -17.15 1.13
CA SER A 200 -13.29 -17.76 1.32
C SER A 200 -12.17 -16.81 0.91
N PHE A 201 -12.36 -16.01 -0.15
CA PHE A 201 -11.43 -14.91 -0.47
C PHE A 201 -11.27 -13.92 0.68
N SER A 202 -12.38 -13.44 1.24
CA SER A 202 -12.39 -12.45 2.34
C SER A 202 -11.78 -12.98 3.65
N ARG A 203 -11.69 -14.30 3.82
CA ARG A 203 -11.00 -14.93 4.95
C ARG A 203 -9.48 -14.76 4.85
N TYR A 204 -8.94 -14.87 3.64
CA TYR A 204 -7.50 -14.81 3.39
C TYR A 204 -6.99 -13.42 3.04
N PHE A 205 -7.84 -12.57 2.46
CA PHE A 205 -7.46 -11.24 2.01
C PHE A 205 -8.36 -10.14 2.57
N ALA A 206 -7.76 -9.00 2.89
CA ALA A 206 -8.43 -7.74 3.09
C ALA A 206 -8.26 -6.88 1.83
N VAL A 207 -9.24 -6.03 1.55
CA VAL A 207 -9.16 -5.06 0.45
C VAL A 207 -9.14 -3.67 1.08
N GLU A 208 -7.98 -3.03 1.09
CA GLU A 208 -7.86 -1.61 1.44
C GLU A 208 -8.11 -0.78 0.18
N ILE A 209 -8.90 0.29 0.30
CA ILE A 209 -9.24 1.19 -0.81
C ILE A 209 -8.43 2.46 -0.62
N HIS A 210 -7.70 2.87 -1.65
CA HIS A 210 -7.00 4.15 -1.68
C HIS A 210 -7.60 5.01 -2.77
N THR A 211 -8.24 6.10 -2.38
CA THR A 211 -8.92 6.97 -3.35
C THR A 211 -7.98 8.00 -3.99
N GLN A 212 -6.75 8.10 -3.48
CA GLN A 212 -5.72 9.03 -3.91
C GLN A 212 -4.52 8.23 -4.39
N LEU A 213 -4.41 8.02 -5.70
CA LEU A 213 -3.18 7.56 -6.37
C LEU A 213 -2.57 8.74 -7.14
N ILE A 214 -1.41 9.19 -6.68
CA ILE A 214 -0.73 10.40 -7.18
C ILE A 214 0.53 9.99 -7.93
N HIS A 215 0.78 10.60 -9.08
CA HIS A 215 1.99 10.39 -9.86
C HIS A 215 2.96 11.52 -9.62
N LEU A 216 4.16 11.23 -9.11
CA LEU A 216 5.13 12.27 -8.72
C LEU A 216 5.94 12.84 -9.89
N HIS A 217 5.85 12.23 -11.07
CA HIS A 217 6.63 12.60 -12.26
C HIS A 217 5.80 13.12 -13.44
N TYR A 218 4.50 13.37 -13.25
CA TYR A 218 3.58 13.81 -14.31
C TYR A 218 2.78 15.05 -13.92
#